data_AF-A0A2U3A7G2-F1
#
_entry.id   AF-A0A2U3A7G2-F1
#
_cell.length_a   1.000
_cell.length_b   1.000
_cell.length_c   1.000
_cell.angle_alpha   90.00
_cell.angle_beta   90.00
_cell.angle_gamma   90.00
#
_symmetry.space_group_name_H-M   'P 1'
#
loop_
_entity.id
_entity.type
_entity.pdbx_description
1 polymer ?
#
loop_
_entity_poly.entity_id
_entity_poly.type
_entity_poly.pdbx_seq_one_letter_code
_entity_poly.pdbx_strand_id
1 'polypeptide(L)'
;MITAHLRRRAAAAVLSLAAVFATTAAAAPAKAPEPRDCPVQFDDPVKAAADRTVDVGRITPEPVWRKTCGTLYRSDGRGPEIVFAEGFKPKDVVNGQYDIEKYVLVNQPSPYVSTTYDHDLYKTWWKSGYNYYIDAPGGIDVNKTIGDTHKWADQVEVAFPGGIARKYIIGVCPVNKTTKVEIMSGCQSNPHYEAWH
;
A
#
# COMPACT_ATOMS: atom_id res chain seq x y z
N MET A 1 -26.25 -33.41 -84.13
CA MET A 1 -27.60 -33.48 -83.54
C MET A 1 -27.67 -32.50 -82.38
N ILE A 2 -28.56 -31.51 -82.54
CA ILE A 2 -29.31 -30.75 -81.52
C ILE A 2 -28.50 -30.02 -80.42
N THR A 3 -28.38 -28.72 -80.66
CA THR A 3 -28.31 -27.57 -79.77
C THR A 3 -28.99 -27.70 -78.40
N ALA A 4 -28.30 -27.28 -77.33
CA ALA A 4 -28.90 -26.56 -76.20
C ALA A 4 -27.80 -25.86 -75.39
N HIS A 5 -27.67 -24.53 -75.48
CA HIS A 5 -26.92 -23.76 -74.49
C HIS A 5 -27.73 -22.56 -74.00
N LEU A 6 -28.09 -22.66 -72.72
CA LEU A 6 -28.80 -21.71 -71.88
C LEU A 6 -28.16 -20.32 -71.91
N ARG A 7 -29.00 -19.29 -72.10
CA ARG A 7 -28.68 -17.89 -71.82
C ARG A 7 -28.58 -17.68 -70.30
N ARG A 8 -27.39 -17.43 -69.77
CA ARG A 8 -27.21 -16.88 -68.41
C ARG A 8 -27.19 -15.35 -68.48
N ARG A 9 -28.09 -14.72 -67.75
CA ARG A 9 -28.15 -13.27 -67.51
C ARG A 9 -27.00 -12.86 -66.60
N ALA A 10 -26.21 -11.88 -67.01
CA ALA A 10 -25.21 -11.22 -66.17
C ALA A 10 -25.88 -10.08 -65.39
N ALA A 11 -25.80 -10.13 -64.06
CA ALA A 11 -26.07 -9.00 -63.19
C ALA A 11 -24.73 -8.47 -62.68
N ALA A 12 -24.34 -7.27 -63.12
CA ALA A 12 -23.18 -6.57 -62.58
C ALA A 12 -23.62 -5.75 -61.38
N ALA A 13 -23.27 -6.22 -60.17
CA ALA A 13 -23.39 -5.45 -58.94
C ALA A 13 -22.12 -4.59 -58.78
N VAL A 14 -22.29 -3.27 -58.80
CA VAL A 14 -21.21 -2.32 -58.50
C VAL A 14 -21.22 -2.08 -56.99
N LEU A 15 -20.26 -2.66 -56.26
CA LEU A 15 -20.00 -2.37 -54.85
C LEU A 15 -18.98 -1.23 -54.77
N SER A 16 -19.42 -0.05 -54.35
CA SER A 16 -18.54 1.07 -54.02
C SER A 16 -17.95 0.86 -52.62
N LEU A 17 -16.67 0.49 -52.55
CA LEU A 17 -15.93 0.38 -51.29
C LEU A 17 -15.35 1.75 -50.93
N ALA A 18 -16.00 2.47 -50.00
CA ALA A 18 -15.40 3.63 -49.35
C ALA A 18 -14.65 3.15 -48.10
N ALA A 19 -13.32 3.14 -48.16
CA ALA A 19 -12.47 2.85 -47.01
C ALA A 19 -12.38 4.09 -46.12
N VAL A 20 -13.02 4.06 -44.94
CA VAL A 20 -12.82 5.05 -43.88
C VAL A 20 -11.57 4.64 -43.11
N PHE A 21 -10.48 5.38 -43.28
CA PHE A 21 -9.30 5.23 -42.41
C PHE A 21 -9.59 5.90 -41.06
N ALA A 22 -10.02 5.10 -40.08
CA ALA A 22 -10.02 5.52 -38.69
C ALA A 22 -8.59 5.42 -38.14
N THR A 23 -7.90 6.56 -38.00
CA THR A 23 -6.64 6.64 -37.25
C THR A 23 -6.95 6.48 -35.77
N THR A 24 -6.81 5.26 -35.24
CA THR A 24 -6.74 5.03 -33.80
C THR A 24 -5.37 5.50 -33.30
N ALA A 25 -5.29 6.75 -32.86
CA ALA A 25 -4.17 7.18 -32.03
C ALA A 25 -4.25 6.39 -30.72
N ALA A 26 -3.33 5.45 -30.53
CA ALA A 26 -3.16 4.75 -29.26
C ALA A 26 -2.75 5.79 -28.20
N ALA A 27 -3.70 6.20 -27.38
CA ALA A 27 -3.40 7.00 -26.19
C ALA A 27 -2.51 6.16 -25.28
N ALA A 28 -1.30 6.63 -25.00
CA ALA A 28 -0.46 6.07 -23.96
C ALA A 28 -1.27 6.04 -22.64
N PRO A 29 -1.15 4.98 -21.82
CA PRO A 29 -1.83 4.95 -20.54
C PRO A 29 -1.43 6.19 -19.73
N ALA A 30 -2.43 6.97 -19.33
CA ALA A 30 -2.20 8.12 -18.47
C ALA A 30 -1.49 7.63 -17.19
N LYS A 31 -0.30 8.18 -16.91
CA LYS A 31 0.41 7.95 -15.67
C LYS A 31 -0.56 8.25 -14.52
N ALA A 32 -0.71 7.31 -13.59
CA ALA A 32 -1.55 7.52 -12.42
C ALA A 32 -1.13 8.83 -11.72
N PRO A 33 -2.09 9.67 -11.26
CA PRO A 33 -1.75 10.91 -10.58
C PRO A 33 -0.86 10.58 -9.38
N GLU A 34 0.25 11.32 -9.23
CA GLU A 34 1.13 11.11 -8.09
C GLU A 34 0.38 11.40 -6.80
N PRO A 35 0.63 10.63 -5.72
CA PRO A 35 -0.02 10.87 -4.44
C PRO A 35 0.20 12.31 -4.00
N ARG A 36 -0.88 13.05 -3.78
CA ARG A 36 -0.78 14.44 -3.34
C ARG A 36 -0.33 14.48 -1.90
N ASP A 37 0.47 15.49 -1.57
CA ASP A 37 0.77 15.83 -0.19
C ASP A 37 -0.53 16.09 0.58
N CYS A 38 -0.51 15.74 1.86
CA CYS A 38 -1.70 15.91 2.66
C CYS A 38 -1.90 17.34 3.13
N PRO A 39 -3.17 17.81 3.09
CA PRO A 39 -3.49 19.18 3.40
C PRO A 39 -3.21 19.52 4.88
N VAL A 40 -3.23 18.50 5.74
CA VAL A 40 -2.87 18.59 7.16
C VAL A 40 -1.47 18.00 7.36
N GLN A 41 -0.56 18.82 7.90
CA GLN A 41 0.78 18.41 8.33
C GLN A 41 0.94 18.78 9.81
N PHE A 42 1.76 18.02 10.53
CA PHE A 42 2.07 18.29 11.93
C PHE A 42 3.55 18.60 12.08
N ASP A 43 3.89 19.58 12.94
CA ASP A 43 5.28 19.95 13.25
C ASP A 43 6.02 18.81 13.95
N ASP A 44 5.29 18.01 14.73
CA ASP A 44 5.81 16.83 15.41
C ASP A 44 5.91 15.64 14.43
N PRO A 45 7.13 15.21 14.04
CA PRO A 45 7.32 14.15 13.05
C PRO A 45 6.84 12.77 13.53
N VAL A 46 6.73 12.58 14.86
CA VAL A 46 6.25 11.35 15.49
C VAL A 46 4.88 11.54 16.14
N LYS A 47 4.04 12.45 15.61
CA LYS A 47 2.66 12.71 16.07
C LYS A 47 1.81 11.44 16.20
N ALA A 48 2.13 10.42 15.41
CA ALA A 48 1.47 9.12 15.41
C ALA A 48 1.89 8.17 16.55
N ALA A 49 3.02 8.42 17.22
CA ALA A 49 3.64 7.47 18.14
C ALA A 49 2.72 7.02 19.28
N ALA A 50 2.65 5.70 19.49
CA ALA A 50 2.06 5.10 20.69
C ALA A 50 2.99 5.22 21.90
N ASP A 51 4.30 5.12 21.68
CA ASP A 51 5.35 5.37 22.65
C ASP A 51 6.06 6.68 22.34
N ARG A 52 5.77 7.70 23.16
CA ARG A 52 6.28 9.07 23.00
C ARG A 52 7.70 9.26 23.53
N THR A 53 8.32 8.21 24.07
CA THR A 53 9.71 8.26 24.57
C THR A 53 10.75 7.98 23.47
N VAL A 54 10.30 7.72 22.23
CA VAL A 54 11.20 7.56 21.07
C VAL A 54 12.04 8.81 20.84
N ASP A 55 13.34 8.60 20.59
CA ASP A 55 14.29 9.68 20.34
C ASP A 55 14.56 9.81 18.84
N VAL A 56 13.91 10.79 18.21
CA VAL A 56 14.03 11.05 16.77
C VAL A 56 15.47 11.38 16.35
N GLY A 57 16.27 11.97 17.25
CA GLY A 57 17.66 12.35 16.96
C GLY A 57 18.62 11.18 16.78
N ARG A 58 18.20 9.96 17.14
CA ARG A 58 19.01 8.73 17.00
C ARG A 58 18.78 8.01 15.67
N ILE A 59 17.74 8.39 14.92
CA ILE A 59 17.37 7.73 13.67
C ILE A 59 18.47 7.93 12.63
N THR A 60 18.87 6.84 11.97
CA THR A 60 19.89 6.88 10.91
C THR A 60 19.48 6.01 9.72
N PRO A 61 19.81 6.39 8.48
CA PRO A 61 20.34 7.69 8.06
C PRO A 61 19.28 8.80 8.24
N GLU A 62 19.56 10.01 7.76
CA GLU A 62 18.61 11.14 7.82
C GLU A 62 17.25 10.73 7.25
N PRO A 63 16.17 10.75 8.04
CA PRO A 63 14.90 10.19 7.63
C PRO A 63 14.17 11.09 6.63
N VAL A 64 13.66 10.49 5.55
CA VAL A 64 12.71 11.15 4.65
C VAL A 64 11.29 10.86 5.13
N TRP A 65 10.67 11.85 5.75
CA TRP A 65 9.31 11.73 6.28
C TRP A 65 8.27 11.71 5.17
N ARG A 66 7.34 10.75 5.26
CA ARG A 66 6.14 10.68 4.42
C ARG A 66 5.27 11.93 4.66
N LYS A 67 4.85 12.56 3.56
CA LYS A 67 3.97 13.75 3.54
C LYS A 67 2.55 13.47 3.07
N THR A 68 2.31 12.27 2.54
CA THR A 68 0.98 11.79 2.16
C THR A 68 0.24 11.22 3.37
N CYS A 69 -1.05 10.97 3.23
CA CYS A 69 -1.99 10.51 4.28
C CYS A 69 -2.97 9.47 3.72
N GLY A 70 -2.65 8.87 2.57
CA GLY A 70 -3.38 7.70 2.08
C GLY A 70 -3.23 6.52 3.05
N THR A 71 -4.22 5.64 3.06
CA THR A 71 -4.23 4.44 3.92
C THR A 71 -2.94 3.63 3.77
N LEU A 72 -2.38 3.23 4.90
CA LEU A 72 -1.28 2.27 5.00
C LEU A 72 -1.78 0.95 5.57
N TYR A 73 -0.98 -0.08 5.38
CA TYR A 73 -1.35 -1.44 5.74
C TYR A 73 -0.31 -2.08 6.63
N ARG A 74 -0.76 -2.95 7.53
CA ARG A 74 0.14 -3.73 8.38
C ARG A 74 -0.38 -5.15 8.56
N SER A 75 0.47 -6.10 8.22
CA SER A 75 0.24 -7.50 8.54
C SER A 75 0.72 -7.81 9.96
N ASP A 76 -0.17 -8.31 10.83
CA ASP A 76 0.18 -8.64 12.22
C ASP A 76 -0.47 -9.97 12.66
N GLY A 77 0.14 -10.62 13.65
CA GLY A 77 -0.38 -11.84 14.26
C GLY A 77 -1.31 -11.57 15.44
N ARG A 78 -1.20 -10.38 16.07
CA ARG A 78 -2.06 -9.97 17.19
C ARG A 78 -3.47 -9.64 16.69
N GLY A 79 -4.47 -10.03 17.47
CA GLY A 79 -5.87 -9.76 17.17
C GLY A 79 -6.31 -8.33 17.49
N PRO A 80 -7.46 -7.89 16.95
CA PRO A 80 -7.98 -6.54 17.14
C PRO A 80 -8.24 -6.20 18.61
N GLU A 81 -8.56 -7.17 19.46
CA GLU A 81 -8.77 -6.98 20.89
C GLU A 81 -7.54 -6.40 21.61
N ILE A 82 -6.34 -6.72 21.13
CA ILE A 82 -5.08 -6.16 21.63
C ILE A 82 -4.77 -4.85 20.91
N VAL A 83 -4.80 -4.89 19.57
CA VAL A 83 -4.32 -3.77 18.75
C VAL A 83 -5.22 -2.53 18.88
N PHE A 84 -6.54 -2.70 18.95
CA PHE A 84 -7.45 -1.56 19.14
C PHE A 84 -7.37 -1.02 20.56
N ALA A 85 -7.04 -1.84 21.56
CA ALA A 85 -6.86 -1.37 22.93
C ALA A 85 -5.57 -0.55 23.10
N GLU A 86 -4.46 -1.02 22.53
CA GLU A 86 -3.11 -0.53 22.82
C GLU A 86 -2.48 0.31 21.71
N GLY A 87 -2.93 0.15 20.47
CA GLY A 87 -2.21 0.57 19.28
C GLY A 87 -1.07 -0.39 18.92
N PHE A 88 -0.25 0.01 17.95
CA PHE A 88 0.98 -0.69 17.62
C PHE A 88 2.14 -0.09 18.39
N LYS A 89 2.53 -0.74 19.48
CA LYS A 89 3.76 -0.37 20.20
C LYS A 89 5.00 -0.97 19.50
N PRO A 90 6.11 -0.23 19.45
CA PRO A 90 7.39 -0.76 18.99
C PRO A 90 7.94 -1.78 20.00
N LYS A 91 8.97 -2.54 19.59
CA LYS A 91 9.56 -3.56 20.47
C LYS A 91 10.50 -2.95 21.51
N ASP A 92 11.28 -1.94 21.13
CA ASP A 92 12.27 -1.33 22.02
C ASP A 92 12.64 0.08 21.54
N VAL A 93 12.17 1.11 22.25
CA VAL A 93 12.54 2.51 21.99
C VAL A 93 13.83 2.94 22.68
N VAL A 94 14.33 2.18 23.66
CA VAL A 94 15.49 2.56 24.46
C VAL A 94 16.76 1.98 23.84
N ASN A 95 16.82 0.66 23.68
CA ASN A 95 18.01 -0.06 23.23
C ASN A 95 17.82 -0.69 21.83
N GLY A 96 16.70 -0.43 21.17
CA GLY A 96 16.40 -0.97 19.85
C GLY A 96 17.30 -0.42 18.74
N GLN A 97 17.20 -1.04 17.57
CA GLN A 97 17.91 -0.62 16.36
C GLN A 97 17.32 0.63 15.74
N TYR A 98 18.00 1.77 15.85
CA TYR A 98 17.59 3.04 15.24
C TYR A 98 18.09 3.22 13.79
N ASP A 99 18.99 2.38 13.31
CA ASP A 99 19.41 2.38 11.91
C ASP A 99 18.35 1.69 11.04
N ILE A 100 17.72 2.44 10.14
CA ILE A 100 16.61 1.99 9.28
C ILE A 100 17.08 0.86 8.36
N GLU A 101 18.27 0.99 7.75
CA GLU A 101 18.78 -0.04 6.84
C GLU A 101 19.02 -1.37 7.59
N LYS A 102 19.68 -1.32 8.75
CA LYS A 102 19.90 -2.52 9.59
C LYS A 102 18.60 -3.11 10.08
N TYR A 103 17.61 -2.28 10.43
CA TYR A 103 16.29 -2.74 10.83
C TYR A 103 15.59 -3.50 9.70
N VAL A 104 15.53 -2.91 8.50
CA VAL A 104 14.86 -3.49 7.32
C VAL A 104 15.52 -4.80 6.89
N LEU A 105 16.86 -4.91 6.99
CA LEU A 105 17.59 -6.10 6.57
C LEU A 105 17.40 -7.30 7.52
N VAL A 106 17.38 -7.07 8.84
CA VAL A 106 17.51 -8.15 9.86
C VAL A 106 16.25 -8.33 10.71
N ASN A 107 15.33 -7.36 10.75
CA ASN A 107 14.10 -7.40 11.55
C ASN A 107 14.34 -7.71 13.05
N GLN A 108 15.25 -6.95 13.66
CA GLN A 108 15.58 -7.01 15.08
C GLN A 108 14.71 -6.05 15.92
N PRO A 109 14.66 -6.18 17.27
CA PRO A 109 13.97 -5.22 18.13
C PRO A 109 14.40 -3.77 17.81
N SER A 110 13.42 -2.89 17.63
CA SER A 110 13.61 -1.53 17.13
C SER A 110 12.53 -0.59 17.68
N PRO A 111 12.73 0.75 17.57
CA PRO A 111 11.71 1.74 17.89
C PRO A 111 10.62 1.83 16.82
N TYR A 112 10.69 0.99 15.77
CA TYR A 112 9.85 1.11 14.59
C TYR A 112 8.70 0.11 14.59
N VAL A 113 7.56 0.55 14.06
CA VAL A 113 6.50 -0.31 13.57
C VAL A 113 6.44 -0.17 12.06
N SER A 114 6.75 -1.24 11.33
CA SER A 114 6.58 -1.28 9.88
C SER A 114 5.12 -1.26 9.46
N THR A 115 4.86 -0.50 8.41
CA THR A 115 3.64 -0.53 7.61
C THR A 115 4.05 -0.47 6.14
N THR A 116 3.09 -0.58 5.23
CA THR A 116 3.36 -0.53 3.79
C THR A 116 2.31 0.31 3.08
N TYR A 117 2.69 0.90 1.95
CA TYR A 117 1.73 1.48 1.01
C TYR A 117 0.93 0.41 0.25
N ASP A 118 1.45 -0.81 0.14
CA ASP A 118 0.82 -1.90 -0.62
C ASP A 118 -0.25 -2.62 0.21
N HIS A 119 -1.51 -2.43 -0.19
CA HIS A 119 -2.65 -3.16 0.36
C HIS A 119 -2.43 -4.68 0.38
N ASP A 120 -1.81 -5.22 -0.67
CA ASP A 120 -1.74 -6.65 -0.92
C ASP A 120 -0.51 -7.33 -0.31
N LEU A 121 0.37 -6.58 0.37
CA LEU A 121 1.59 -7.15 0.94
C LEU A 121 1.30 -8.29 1.93
N TYR A 122 0.13 -8.28 2.59
CA TYR A 122 -0.31 -9.37 3.48
C TYR A 122 -0.29 -10.76 2.80
N LYS A 123 -0.41 -10.83 1.47
CA LYS A 123 -0.35 -12.09 0.69
C LYS A 123 1.03 -12.74 0.73
N THR A 124 2.08 -11.97 1.02
CA THR A 124 3.46 -12.45 1.15
C THR A 124 3.74 -12.96 2.58
N TRP A 125 2.98 -12.49 3.58
CA TRP A 125 3.18 -12.76 5.01
C TRP A 125 2.30 -13.90 5.54
N TRP A 126 2.65 -15.14 5.20
CA TRP A 126 1.88 -16.35 5.54
C TRP A 126 1.64 -16.60 7.05
N LYS A 127 2.42 -15.97 7.94
CA LYS A 127 2.27 -16.15 9.40
C LYS A 127 1.21 -15.23 10.01
N SER A 128 0.97 -14.06 9.42
CA SER A 128 0.07 -13.06 9.97
C SER A 128 -1.39 -13.45 9.75
N GLY A 129 -2.23 -13.18 10.75
CA GLY A 129 -3.66 -13.53 10.71
C GLY A 129 -4.55 -12.38 10.24
N TYR A 130 -3.98 -11.18 10.14
CA TYR A 130 -4.73 -9.94 10.01
C TYR A 130 -4.02 -8.95 9.09
N ASN A 131 -4.80 -8.20 8.33
CA ASN A 131 -4.39 -7.02 7.60
C ASN A 131 -5.06 -5.79 8.23
N TYR A 132 -4.25 -4.93 8.84
CA TYR A 132 -4.72 -3.71 9.49
C TYR A 132 -4.67 -2.53 8.55
N TYR A 133 -5.68 -1.67 8.66
CA TYR A 133 -5.84 -0.44 7.88
C TYR A 133 -5.49 0.73 8.79
N ILE A 134 -4.57 1.57 8.34
CA ILE A 134 -3.94 2.60 9.16
C ILE A 134 -4.07 3.94 8.43
N ASP A 135 -4.59 4.94 9.13
CA ASP A 135 -4.60 6.34 8.71
C ASP A 135 -3.85 7.16 9.77
N ALA A 136 -2.54 7.28 9.57
CA ALA A 136 -1.62 7.94 10.49
C ALA A 136 -0.81 9.04 9.78
N PRO A 137 -0.58 10.20 10.43
CA PRO A 137 0.30 11.23 9.90
C PRO A 137 1.77 10.80 10.01
N GLY A 138 2.59 11.22 9.04
CA GLY A 138 4.03 10.99 9.03
C GLY A 138 4.43 9.55 8.76
N GLY A 139 5.44 9.08 9.50
CA GLY A 139 6.19 7.85 9.21
C GLY A 139 7.38 8.12 8.29
N ILE A 140 8.41 7.29 8.39
CA ILE A 140 9.62 7.36 7.56
C ILE A 140 9.38 6.53 6.32
N ASP A 141 9.48 7.14 5.14
CA ASP A 141 9.45 6.43 3.87
C ASP A 141 10.80 5.72 3.67
N VAL A 142 10.81 4.40 3.78
CA VAL A 142 12.04 3.60 3.81
C VAL A 142 12.79 3.74 2.49
N ASN A 143 12.11 3.52 1.36
CA ASN A 143 12.76 3.57 0.04
C ASN A 143 13.30 4.97 -0.27
N LYS A 144 12.63 6.04 0.17
CA LYS A 144 13.18 7.40 0.03
C LYS A 144 14.36 7.68 0.97
N THR A 145 14.45 6.97 2.09
CA THR A 145 15.49 7.17 3.11
C THR A 145 16.77 6.38 2.81
N ILE A 146 16.65 5.11 2.39
CA ILE A 146 17.80 4.21 2.17
C ILE A 146 17.97 3.78 0.71
N GLY A 147 17.18 4.35 -0.21
CA GLY A 147 17.14 3.98 -1.62
C GLY A 147 16.19 2.81 -1.89
N ASP A 148 15.97 2.49 -3.16
CA ASP A 148 15.03 1.47 -3.65
C ASP A 148 15.73 0.23 -4.25
N THR A 149 17.04 0.08 -4.02
CA THR A 149 17.84 -1.03 -4.55
C THR A 149 18.06 -2.17 -3.56
N HIS A 150 17.60 -2.03 -2.30
CA HIS A 150 17.77 -3.06 -1.29
C HIS A 150 16.79 -4.23 -1.49
N LYS A 151 17.12 -5.39 -0.89
CA LYS A 151 16.37 -6.66 -1.02
C LYS A 151 14.85 -6.56 -0.77
N TRP A 152 14.42 -5.55 0.00
CA TRP A 152 13.05 -5.42 0.48
C TRP A 152 12.34 -4.17 -0.06
N ALA A 153 12.87 -3.52 -1.10
CA ALA A 153 12.30 -2.29 -1.66
C ALA A 153 10.86 -2.49 -2.19
N ASP A 154 10.54 -3.69 -2.69
CA ASP A 154 9.19 -4.05 -3.15
C ASP A 154 8.14 -4.06 -2.02
N GLN A 155 8.56 -4.05 -0.74
CA GLN A 155 7.64 -3.92 0.39
C GLN A 155 7.09 -2.50 0.54
N VAL A 156 7.70 -1.50 -0.12
CA VAL A 156 7.28 -0.09 -0.09
C VAL A 156 6.93 0.37 1.34
N GLU A 157 7.90 0.18 2.23
CA GLU A 157 7.70 0.29 3.67
C GLU A 157 7.63 1.75 4.15
N VAL A 158 6.74 1.98 5.11
CA VAL A 158 6.75 3.18 5.96
C VAL A 158 6.98 2.74 7.41
N ALA A 159 8.09 3.16 8.00
CA ALA A 159 8.47 2.84 9.37
C ALA A 159 8.01 3.94 10.34
N PHE A 160 7.25 3.59 11.38
CA PHE A 160 6.77 4.54 12.39
C PHE A 160 7.61 4.48 13.67
N PRO A 161 8.46 5.49 13.95
CA PRO A 161 9.19 5.57 15.21
C PRO A 161 8.24 5.83 16.37
N GLY A 162 8.38 5.08 17.46
CA GLY A 162 7.43 5.12 18.58
C GLY A 162 6.11 4.40 18.28
N GLY A 163 6.00 3.76 17.12
CA GLY A 163 4.82 3.00 16.72
C GLY A 163 3.62 3.88 16.35
N ILE A 164 2.41 3.34 16.54
CA ILE A 164 1.17 3.93 16.03
C ILE A 164 0.09 3.87 17.11
N ALA A 165 -0.33 5.02 17.62
CA ALA A 165 -1.39 5.14 18.59
C ALA A 165 -2.70 4.60 18.01
N ARG A 166 -3.50 3.92 18.85
CA ARG A 166 -4.73 3.22 18.43
C ARG A 166 -5.68 4.08 17.61
N LYS A 167 -5.72 5.39 17.85
CA LYS A 167 -6.65 6.28 17.18
C LYS A 167 -6.38 6.51 15.70
N TYR A 168 -5.21 6.11 15.22
CA TYR A 168 -4.83 6.17 13.80
C TYR A 168 -5.00 4.80 13.11
N ILE A 169 -5.56 3.80 13.80
CA ILE A 169 -5.86 2.50 13.23
C ILE A 169 -7.34 2.52 12.86
N ILE A 170 -7.65 2.40 11.56
CA ILE A 170 -9.03 2.44 11.04
C ILE A 170 -9.78 1.17 11.43
N GLY A 171 -9.12 0.02 11.26
CA GLY A 171 -9.74 -1.27 11.42
C GLY A 171 -8.84 -2.41 10.97
N VAL A 172 -9.44 -3.59 10.82
CA VAL A 172 -8.73 -4.81 10.45
C VAL A 172 -9.62 -5.72 9.61
N CYS A 173 -9.00 -6.50 8.72
CA CYS A 173 -9.60 -7.65 8.09
C CYS A 173 -8.80 -8.92 8.42
N PRO A 174 -9.45 -10.01 8.89
CA PRO A 174 -8.80 -11.30 9.02
C PRO A 174 -8.36 -11.82 7.65
N VAL A 175 -7.26 -12.57 7.61
CA VAL A 175 -6.70 -13.14 6.38
C VAL A 175 -6.85 -14.66 6.40
N ASN A 176 -7.41 -15.22 5.32
CA ASN A 176 -7.34 -16.66 5.09
C ASN A 176 -5.92 -17.02 4.64
N LYS A 177 -5.18 -17.74 5.48
CA LYS A 177 -3.77 -18.09 5.25
C LYS A 177 -3.55 -19.04 4.07
N THR A 178 -4.57 -19.82 3.70
CA THR A 178 -4.49 -20.78 2.58
C THR A 178 -4.72 -20.08 1.25
N THR A 179 -5.81 -19.30 1.15
CA THR A 179 -6.18 -18.63 -0.12
C THR A 179 -5.52 -17.26 -0.28
N LYS A 180 -4.90 -16.71 0.78
CA LYS A 180 -4.27 -15.38 0.80
C LYS A 180 -5.23 -14.26 0.40
N VAL A 181 -6.46 -14.37 0.88
CA VAL A 181 -7.50 -13.35 0.69
C VAL A 181 -7.97 -12.86 2.06
N GLU A 182 -8.37 -11.59 2.11
CA GLU A 182 -9.08 -11.08 3.29
C GLU A 182 -10.46 -11.73 3.39
N ILE A 183 -10.85 -12.04 4.61
CA ILE A 183 -12.19 -12.50 4.95
C ILE A 183 -13.02 -11.24 5.18
N MET A 184 -13.52 -10.66 4.09
CA MET A 184 -14.19 -9.35 4.11
C MET A 184 -15.37 -9.26 5.09
N SER A 185 -16.12 -10.36 5.26
CA SER A 185 -17.23 -10.44 6.22
C SER A 185 -16.78 -10.43 7.69
N GLY A 186 -15.50 -10.69 7.95
CA GLY A 186 -14.89 -10.66 9.28
C GLY A 186 -14.16 -9.36 9.60
N CYS A 187 -14.18 -8.36 8.71
CA CYS A 187 -13.54 -7.08 8.97
C CYS A 187 -14.23 -6.33 10.12
N GLN A 188 -13.43 -5.62 10.90
CA GLN A 188 -13.88 -4.89 12.09
C GLN A 188 -13.35 -3.46 12.05
N SER A 189 -14.21 -2.50 12.32
CA SER A 189 -13.82 -1.11 12.55
C SER A 189 -13.26 -0.96 13.97
N ASN A 190 -12.23 -0.15 14.12
CA ASN A 190 -11.72 0.21 15.43
C ASN A 190 -12.63 1.28 16.07
N PRO A 191 -13.24 1.02 17.24
CA PRO A 191 -14.11 2.01 17.90
C PRO A 191 -13.35 3.25 18.41
N HIS A 192 -12.01 3.22 18.42
CA HIS A 192 -11.15 4.31 18.86
C HIS A 192 -10.56 5.14 17.72
N TYR A 193 -10.89 4.83 16.46
CA TYR A 193 -10.40 5.59 15.31
C TYR A 193 -10.88 7.05 15.35
N GLU A 194 -9.96 7.99 15.13
CA GLU A 194 -10.23 9.43 15.03
C GLU A 194 -9.71 9.96 13.69
N ALA A 195 -10.63 10.30 12.77
CA ALA A 195 -10.27 10.94 11.50
C ALA A 195 -9.66 12.33 11.73
N TRP A 196 -8.70 12.73 10.89
CA TRP A 196 -7.90 13.94 11.09
C TRP A 196 -7.68 14.80 9.84
N HIS A 197 -8.21 14.39 8.68
CA HIS A 197 -8.25 15.14 7.41
C HIS A 197 -9.58 14.96 6.69
#